data_AF-A0A268K7A5-F1
#
_entry.id   AF-A0A268K7A5-F1
#
_cell.length_a   1.000
_cell.length_b   1.000
_cell.length_c   1.000
_cell.angle_alpha   90.00
_cell.angle_beta   90.00
_cell.angle_gamma   90.00
#
_symmetry.space_group_name_H-M   'P 1'
#
loop_
_entity.id
_entity.type
_entity.pdbx_description
1 polymer ?
#
loop_
_entity_poly.entity_id
_entity_poly.type
_entity_poly.pdbx_seq_one_letter_code
_entity_poly.pdbx_strand_id
1 'polypeptide(L)'
;MIVYHGSIRKFHTFNIETAFQNLSNDINTIGFWFTSDIHSAKPFAIGSKTVIEKSKSEFWESGEPKVIQNERPVSGNIYKVYIDEPNLKIYESNTEESYDMFMRERDVYCDYLGAKKRNVTWKDGSILLNKEEANTEFRKSLIKQGYEGLLIRKALIHNMSTDLYCIFSEESLLITEVLPLEV
;
A
#
# COMPACT_ATOMS: atom_id res chain seq x y z
N MET A 1 15.87 7.95 -10.07
CA MET A 1 14.93 7.01 -10.70
C MET A 1 13.51 7.57 -10.68
N ILE A 2 12.63 7.18 -11.62
CA ILE A 2 11.20 7.59 -11.62
C ILE A 2 10.34 6.41 -11.19
N VAL A 3 9.39 6.65 -10.29
CA VAL A 3 8.40 5.68 -9.81
C VAL A 3 7.01 6.32 -9.70
N TYR A 4 5.97 5.50 -9.50
CA TYR A 4 4.58 5.94 -9.49
C TYR A 4 3.86 5.54 -8.20
N HIS A 5 3.11 6.49 -7.62
CA HIS A 5 2.26 6.29 -6.45
C HIS A 5 0.82 6.65 -6.79
N GLY A 6 -0.14 5.74 -6.54
CA GLY A 6 -1.57 6.05 -6.65
C GLY A 6 -2.15 6.42 -5.29
N SER A 7 -3.00 7.44 -5.24
CA SER A 7 -3.77 7.78 -4.03
C SER A 7 -5.12 8.42 -4.36
N ILE A 8 -6.15 8.01 -3.62
CA ILE A 8 -7.48 8.63 -3.66
C ILE A 8 -7.43 10.07 -3.12
N ARG A 9 -6.57 10.33 -2.13
CA ARG A 9 -6.46 11.65 -1.50
C ARG A 9 -5.45 12.51 -2.25
N LYS A 10 -5.78 13.79 -2.43
CA LYS A 10 -4.85 14.78 -2.97
C LYS A 10 -3.88 15.24 -1.88
N PHE A 11 -2.59 15.25 -2.17
CA PHE A 11 -1.55 15.80 -1.30
C PHE A 11 -0.48 16.52 -2.12
N HIS A 12 0.32 17.35 -1.46
CA HIS A 12 1.39 18.14 -2.10
C HIS A 12 2.79 17.65 -1.72
N THR A 13 2.90 16.98 -0.58
CA THR A 13 4.15 16.42 -0.05
C THR A 13 3.85 15.06 0.56
N PHE A 14 4.83 14.15 0.54
CA PHE A 14 4.74 12.91 1.28
C PHE A 14 4.85 13.20 2.79
N ASN A 15 4.09 12.45 3.57
CA ASN A 15 4.11 12.37 5.03
C ASN A 15 3.55 11.00 5.48
N ILE A 16 3.70 10.64 6.76
CA ILE A 16 3.23 9.35 7.29
C ILE A 16 1.74 9.04 6.98
N GLU A 17 0.86 10.05 6.90
CA GLU A 17 -0.55 9.86 6.56
C GLU A 17 -0.80 9.60 5.07
N THR A 18 0.15 9.97 4.20
CA THR A 18 0.11 9.69 2.75
C THR A 18 0.67 8.31 2.38
N ALA A 19 1.33 7.62 3.32
CA ALA A 19 1.91 6.29 3.08
C ALA A 19 0.86 5.16 2.95
N PHE A 20 -0.40 5.44 3.30
CA PHE A 20 -1.47 4.45 3.29
C PHE A 20 -1.95 4.12 1.88
N GLN A 21 -1.29 3.15 1.24
CA GLN A 21 -1.90 2.32 0.20
C GLN A 21 -2.57 1.11 0.85
N ASN A 22 -3.71 0.66 0.31
CA ASN A 22 -4.36 -0.60 0.73
C ASN A 22 -3.57 -1.81 0.21
N LEU A 23 -2.33 -1.95 0.66
CA LEU A 23 -1.50 -3.11 0.39
C LEU A 23 -1.91 -4.27 1.30
N SER A 24 -1.88 -5.47 0.74
CA SER A 24 -2.19 -6.69 1.47
C SER A 24 -1.15 -6.96 2.56
N ASN A 25 -1.52 -7.82 3.52
CA ASN A 25 -0.63 -8.31 4.58
C ASN A 25 -0.06 -7.22 5.50
N ASP A 26 -0.73 -6.06 5.62
CA ASP A 26 -0.37 -4.97 6.52
C ASP A 26 1.06 -4.41 6.33
N ILE A 27 1.61 -4.45 5.11
CA ILE A 27 2.96 -3.92 4.81
C ILE A 27 2.99 -2.40 4.61
N ASN A 28 1.81 -1.78 4.57
CA ASN A 28 1.62 -0.36 4.28
C ASN A 28 2.29 0.58 5.29
N THR A 29 2.61 0.13 6.51
CA THR A 29 3.28 0.95 7.53
C THR A 29 4.81 0.83 7.51
N ILE A 30 5.41 0.04 6.62
CA ILE A 30 6.86 -0.07 6.49
C ILE A 30 7.48 1.23 5.94
N GLY A 31 6.82 1.87 4.96
CA GLY A 31 7.33 3.08 4.32
C GLY A 31 6.43 3.53 3.17
N PHE A 32 6.97 4.37 2.30
CA PHE A 32 6.27 4.88 1.13
C PHE A 32 6.38 3.91 -0.03
N TRP A 33 5.24 3.43 -0.52
CA TRP A 33 5.19 2.43 -1.58
C TRP A 33 4.95 3.03 -2.96
N PHE A 34 5.70 2.53 -3.94
CA PHE A 34 5.67 2.95 -5.34
C PHE A 34 5.81 1.77 -6.29
N THR A 35 5.37 1.95 -7.51
CA THR A 35 5.50 0.98 -8.60
C THR A 35 6.39 1.52 -9.71
N SER A 36 7.07 0.64 -10.45
CA SER A 36 7.81 1.04 -11.66
C SER A 36 6.91 1.45 -12.83
N ASP A 37 5.63 1.03 -12.79
CA ASP A 37 4.69 1.20 -13.90
C ASP A 37 3.47 2.04 -13.51
N ILE A 38 3.10 2.97 -14.39
CA ILE A 38 1.97 3.87 -14.16
C ILE A 38 0.63 3.13 -14.10
N HIS A 39 0.44 2.04 -14.85
CA HIS A 39 -0.81 1.29 -14.84
C HIS A 39 -0.96 0.52 -13.53
N SER A 40 0.13 -0.03 -13.00
CA SER A 40 0.17 -0.68 -11.68
C SER A 40 -0.14 0.28 -10.52
N ALA A 41 0.06 1.59 -10.69
CA ALA A 41 -0.33 2.59 -9.69
C ALA A 41 -1.84 2.92 -9.69
N LYS A 42 -2.57 2.67 -10.80
CA LYS A 42 -3.99 3.04 -10.95
C LYS A 42 -4.90 2.45 -9.87
N PRO A 43 -4.82 1.16 -9.51
CA PRO A 43 -5.74 0.56 -8.52
C PRO A 43 -5.70 1.26 -7.16
N PHE A 44 -4.55 1.83 -6.76
CA PHE A 44 -4.39 2.55 -5.50
C PHE A 44 -5.01 3.95 -5.49
N ALA A 45 -5.34 4.49 -6.67
CA ALA A 45 -5.99 5.78 -6.84
C ALA A 45 -7.50 5.66 -7.07
N ILE A 46 -8.09 4.46 -6.97
CA ILE A 46 -9.52 4.22 -7.15
C ILE A 46 -10.09 3.66 -5.85
N GLY A 47 -11.24 4.16 -5.41
CA GLY A 47 -11.98 3.57 -4.30
C GLY A 47 -13.46 3.94 -4.32
N SER A 48 -14.15 3.69 -3.21
CA SER A 48 -15.54 4.08 -3.02
C SER A 48 -15.71 5.03 -1.84
N LYS A 49 -16.70 5.91 -1.94
CA LYS A 49 -17.15 6.76 -0.84
C LYS A 49 -18.63 6.49 -0.58
N THR A 50 -18.94 6.24 0.68
CA THR A 50 -20.31 6.17 1.17
C THR A 50 -20.97 7.54 1.13
N VAL A 51 -22.11 7.63 0.43
CA VAL A 51 -22.96 8.81 0.38
C VAL A 51 -24.30 8.46 1.00
N ILE A 52 -24.68 9.26 2.00
CA ILE A 52 -25.99 9.17 2.65
C ILE A 52 -26.87 10.24 1.99
N GLU A 53 -27.93 9.83 1.32
CA GLU A 53 -28.84 10.75 0.62
C GLU A 53 -30.31 10.36 0.79
N LYS A 54 -31.20 11.33 0.56
CA LYS A 54 -32.63 11.06 0.54
C LYS A 54 -32.98 10.32 -0.74
N SER A 55 -33.67 9.20 -0.61
CA SER A 55 -34.14 8.40 -1.73
C SER A 55 -35.10 9.21 -2.59
N LYS A 56 -34.96 9.09 -3.90
CA LYS A 56 -35.88 9.71 -4.87
C LYS A 56 -37.08 8.81 -5.18
N SER A 57 -37.01 7.53 -4.78
CA SER A 57 -37.98 6.50 -5.14
C SER A 57 -38.59 5.79 -3.94
N GLU A 58 -38.00 5.91 -2.75
CA GLU A 58 -38.48 5.26 -1.53
C GLU A 58 -38.89 6.28 -0.47
N PHE A 59 -40.10 6.13 0.04
CA PHE A 59 -40.69 7.02 1.03
C PHE A 59 -41.21 6.21 2.22
N TRP A 60 -41.22 6.82 3.40
CA TRP A 60 -41.92 6.33 4.59
C TRP A 60 -43.43 6.46 4.39
N GLU A 61 -44.23 5.77 5.21
CA GLU A 61 -45.70 5.90 5.20
C GLU A 61 -46.18 7.33 5.48
N SER A 62 -45.36 8.13 6.17
CA SER A 62 -45.56 9.56 6.38
C SER A 62 -45.40 10.43 5.12
N GLY A 63 -44.96 9.85 3.99
CA GLY A 63 -44.63 10.57 2.76
C GLY A 63 -43.23 11.20 2.77
N GLU A 64 -42.45 11.06 3.85
CA GLU A 64 -41.07 11.55 3.90
C GLU A 64 -40.12 10.61 3.13
N PRO A 65 -39.15 11.15 2.36
CA PRO A 65 -38.17 10.32 1.66
C PRO A 65 -37.31 9.51 2.64
N LYS A 66 -37.10 8.22 2.36
CA LYS A 66 -36.18 7.39 3.15
C LYS A 66 -34.75 7.86 2.97
N VAL A 67 -33.91 7.62 3.98
CA VAL A 67 -32.47 7.84 3.88
C VAL A 67 -31.82 6.55 3.38
N ILE A 68 -31.11 6.63 2.25
CA ILE A 68 -30.38 5.52 1.65
C ILE A 68 -28.88 5.78 1.69
N GLN A 69 -28.12 4.69 1.80
CA GLN A 69 -26.67 4.70 1.82
C GLN A 69 -26.17 4.03 0.55
N ASN A 70 -25.48 4.78 -0.31
CA ASN A 70 -24.95 4.31 -1.58
C ASN A 70 -23.42 4.46 -1.61
N GLU A 71 -22.73 3.49 -2.20
CA GLU A 71 -21.31 3.65 -2.53
C GLU A 71 -21.16 4.32 -3.90
N ARG A 72 -20.39 5.40 -3.96
CA ARG A 72 -20.02 6.06 -5.22
C ARG A 72 -18.54 5.86 -5.50
N PRO A 73 -18.15 5.56 -6.76
CA PRO A 73 -16.74 5.49 -7.12
C PRO A 73 -16.10 6.87 -6.95
N VAL A 74 -14.86 6.88 -6.47
CA VAL A 74 -14.02 8.07 -6.37
C VAL A 74 -12.68 7.77 -7.02
N SER A 75 -12.28 8.63 -7.94
CA SER A 75 -10.94 8.63 -8.52
C SER A 75 -10.08 9.70 -7.88
N GLY A 76 -8.83 9.34 -7.62
CA GLY A 76 -7.79 10.22 -7.13
C GLY A 76 -6.76 10.54 -8.20
N ASN A 77 -5.49 10.51 -7.81
CA ASN A 77 -4.36 10.93 -8.65
C ASN A 77 -3.25 9.88 -8.62
N ILE A 78 -2.49 9.83 -9.71
CA ILE A 78 -1.18 9.18 -9.76
C ILE A 78 -0.11 10.25 -9.66
N TYR A 79 0.85 10.03 -8.79
CA TYR A 79 2.00 10.89 -8.57
C TYR A 79 3.22 10.24 -9.20
N LYS A 80 3.88 10.98 -10.10
CA LYS A 80 5.17 10.60 -10.66
C LYS A 80 6.26 11.18 -9.79
N VAL A 81 7.08 10.32 -9.22
CA VAL A 81 8.04 10.68 -8.17
C VAL A 81 9.45 10.37 -8.65
N TYR A 82 10.34 11.35 -8.52
CA TYR A 82 11.77 11.14 -8.63
C TYR A 82 12.33 10.75 -7.26
N ILE A 83 13.13 9.69 -7.25
CA ILE A 83 13.90 9.25 -6.08
C ILE A 83 15.37 9.27 -6.46
N ASP A 84 16.20 9.94 -5.66
CA ASP A 84 17.62 10.04 -5.93
C ASP A 84 18.36 8.78 -5.45
N GLU A 85 18.90 8.01 -6.40
CA GLU A 85 19.68 6.76 -6.26
C GLU A 85 19.69 6.10 -4.86
N PRO A 86 18.55 5.60 -4.34
CA PRO A 86 18.49 5.07 -2.98
C PRO A 86 19.22 3.73 -2.89
N ASN A 87 19.88 3.47 -1.76
CA ASN A 87 20.44 2.16 -1.47
C ASN A 87 19.34 1.18 -1.04
N LEU A 88 18.86 0.35 -1.97
CA LEU A 88 17.72 -0.54 -1.75
C LEU A 88 18.15 -1.99 -1.48
N LYS A 89 17.51 -2.62 -0.49
CA LYS A 89 17.54 -4.08 -0.37
C LYS A 89 16.72 -4.69 -1.51
N ILE A 90 17.37 -5.43 -2.40
CA ILE A 90 16.70 -6.06 -3.55
C ILE A 90 16.26 -7.48 -3.19
N TYR A 91 14.97 -7.73 -3.32
CA TYR A 91 14.37 -9.07 -3.32
C TYR A 91 14.14 -9.49 -4.77
N GLU A 92 14.91 -10.47 -5.21
CA GLU A 92 14.84 -11.06 -6.54
C GLU A 92 15.18 -12.56 -6.45
N SER A 93 14.40 -13.39 -7.13
CA SER A 93 14.67 -14.83 -7.23
C SER A 93 14.20 -15.40 -8.55
N ASN A 94 14.92 -16.43 -9.00
CA ASN A 94 14.58 -17.23 -10.18
C ASN A 94 13.88 -18.55 -9.81
N THR A 95 13.81 -18.89 -8.52
CA THR A 95 13.29 -20.19 -8.04
C THR A 95 12.05 -20.07 -7.18
N GLU A 96 11.79 -18.90 -6.61
CA GLU A 96 10.59 -18.60 -5.81
C GLU A 96 10.14 -17.15 -6.05
N GLU A 97 8.93 -16.81 -5.61
CA GLU A 97 8.41 -15.46 -5.75
C GLU A 97 9.21 -14.47 -4.90
N SER A 98 9.60 -13.33 -5.48
CA SER A 98 10.38 -12.33 -4.75
C SER A 98 9.62 -11.75 -3.55
N TYR A 99 8.29 -11.74 -3.62
CA TYR A 99 7.42 -11.35 -2.52
C TYR A 99 7.51 -12.34 -1.34
N ASP A 100 7.62 -13.65 -1.61
CA ASP A 100 7.80 -14.67 -0.57
C ASP A 100 9.09 -14.47 0.22
N MET A 101 10.19 -14.12 -0.47
CA MET A 101 11.47 -13.84 0.18
C MET A 101 11.38 -12.66 1.14
N PHE A 102 10.78 -11.56 0.67
CA PHE A 102 10.53 -10.37 1.48
C PHE A 102 9.71 -10.71 2.72
N MET A 103 8.58 -11.41 2.53
CA MET A 103 7.69 -11.75 3.63
C MET A 103 8.34 -12.70 4.63
N ARG A 104 9.20 -13.62 4.20
CA ARG A 104 9.93 -14.52 5.11
C ARG A 104 10.90 -13.76 6.02
N GLU A 105 11.59 -12.77 5.50
CA GLU A 105 12.48 -11.92 6.31
C GLU A 105 11.67 -11.03 7.26
N ARG A 106 10.52 -10.51 6.81
CA ARG A 106 9.60 -9.72 7.64
C ARG A 106 8.94 -10.55 8.75
N ASP A 107 8.58 -11.81 8.46
CA ASP A 107 7.86 -12.70 9.38
C ASP A 107 8.64 -13.00 10.66
N VAL A 108 9.97 -12.84 10.65
CA VAL A 108 10.83 -12.95 11.84
C VAL A 108 10.41 -11.96 12.95
N TYR A 109 9.80 -10.83 12.58
CA TYR A 109 9.35 -9.79 13.50
C TYR A 109 7.85 -9.87 13.83
N CYS A 110 7.12 -10.79 13.20
CA CYS A 110 5.66 -10.84 13.22
C CYS A 110 5.13 -11.81 14.27
N ASP A 111 4.18 -11.33 15.10
CA ASP A 111 3.42 -12.15 16.03
C ASP A 111 2.04 -12.46 15.45
N TYR A 112 1.89 -13.65 14.87
CA TYR A 112 0.60 -14.12 14.38
C TYR A 112 -0.23 -14.78 15.49
N LEU A 113 -1.54 -14.52 15.48
CA LEU A 113 -2.50 -15.20 16.35
C LEU A 113 -2.43 -16.72 16.11
N GLY A 114 -2.03 -17.46 17.13
CA GLY A 114 -1.86 -18.92 17.04
C GLY A 114 -0.43 -19.41 16.78
N ALA A 115 0.54 -18.50 16.56
CA ALA A 115 1.95 -18.85 16.31
C ALA A 115 2.60 -19.66 17.45
N LYS A 116 2.15 -19.50 18.70
CA LYS A 116 2.66 -20.30 19.84
C LYS A 116 2.31 -21.79 19.76
N LYS A 117 1.37 -22.20 18.91
CA LYS A 117 0.92 -23.60 18.77
C LYS A 117 1.37 -24.25 17.46
N ARG A 118 1.75 -23.48 16.44
CA ARG A 118 2.24 -23.91 15.11
C ARG A 118 3.11 -22.80 14.51
N ASN A 119 4.08 -23.14 13.64
CA ASN A 119 4.86 -22.16 12.89
C ASN A 119 3.99 -21.46 11.83
N VAL A 120 3.15 -20.54 12.27
CA VAL A 120 2.23 -19.76 11.45
C VAL A 120 3.01 -18.68 10.70
N THR A 121 2.69 -18.51 9.42
CA THR A 121 3.28 -17.53 8.50
C THR A 121 2.19 -16.66 7.89
N TRP A 122 2.58 -15.61 7.16
CA TRP A 122 1.64 -14.79 6.41
C TRP A 122 0.76 -15.57 5.41
N LYS A 123 1.23 -16.72 4.89
CA LYS A 123 0.47 -17.57 3.95
C LYS A 123 -0.72 -18.27 4.60
N ASP A 124 -0.72 -18.39 5.92
CA ASP A 124 -1.79 -19.06 6.67
C ASP A 124 -3.01 -18.15 6.91
N GLY A 125 -2.99 -16.89 6.42
CA GLY A 125 -4.11 -15.94 6.56
C GLY A 125 -4.44 -15.59 8.02
N SER A 126 -3.48 -15.77 8.93
CA SER A 126 -3.66 -15.53 10.36
C SER A 126 -3.59 -14.04 10.70
N ILE A 127 -4.24 -13.64 11.80
CA ILE A 127 -4.28 -12.25 12.24
C ILE A 127 -2.91 -11.85 12.80
N LEU A 128 -2.28 -10.82 12.21
CA LEU A 128 -1.06 -10.21 12.72
C LEU A 128 -1.39 -9.31 13.92
N LEU A 129 -0.81 -9.61 15.09
CA LEU A 129 -1.14 -8.94 16.34
C LEU A 129 -0.33 -7.66 16.58
N ASN A 130 0.89 -7.59 16.07
CA ASN A 130 1.87 -6.54 16.37
C ASN A 130 2.31 -5.74 15.13
N LYS A 131 1.42 -5.52 14.16
CA LYS A 131 1.76 -4.99 12.82
C LYS A 131 2.67 -3.76 12.81
N GLU A 132 2.40 -2.76 13.66
CA GLU A 132 3.16 -1.50 13.68
C GLU A 132 4.56 -1.71 14.27
N GLU A 133 4.66 -2.51 15.33
CA GLU A 133 5.93 -2.86 15.97
C GLU A 133 6.78 -3.74 15.05
N ALA A 134 6.19 -4.78 14.46
CA ALA A 134 6.84 -5.70 13.53
C ALA A 134 7.45 -4.95 12.34
N ASN A 135 6.67 -4.09 11.68
CA ASN A 135 7.13 -3.30 10.54
C ASN A 135 8.18 -2.27 10.95
N THR A 136 8.06 -1.69 12.15
CA THR A 136 9.06 -0.75 12.69
C THR A 136 10.40 -1.44 12.95
N GLU A 137 10.41 -2.61 13.57
CA GLU A 137 11.63 -3.35 13.86
C GLU A 137 12.27 -3.94 12.60
N PHE A 138 11.47 -4.43 11.66
CA PHE A 138 11.93 -4.84 10.34
C PHE A 138 12.59 -3.67 9.60
N ARG A 139 11.94 -2.49 9.53
CA ARG A 139 12.52 -1.29 8.93
C ARG A 139 13.83 -0.88 9.61
N LYS A 140 13.86 -0.86 10.95
CA LYS A 140 15.08 -0.54 11.71
C LYS A 140 16.22 -1.52 11.42
N SER A 141 15.93 -2.81 11.22
CA SER A 141 16.94 -3.80 10.91
C SER A 141 17.58 -3.56 9.53
N LEU A 142 16.78 -3.15 8.54
CA LEU A 142 17.27 -2.79 7.21
C LEU A 142 18.07 -1.48 7.23
N ILE A 143 17.62 -0.46 7.97
CA ILE A 143 18.36 0.79 8.16
C ILE A 143 19.71 0.54 8.82
N LYS A 144 19.78 -0.35 9.83
CA LYS A 144 21.05 -0.75 10.47
C LYS A 144 22.02 -1.43 9.50
N GLN A 145 21.51 -2.06 8.44
CA GLN A 145 22.32 -2.65 7.37
C GLN A 145 22.72 -1.61 6.30
N GLY A 146 22.29 -0.36 6.42
CA GLY A 146 22.61 0.73 5.50
C GLY A 146 21.61 0.91 4.35
N TYR A 147 20.47 0.22 4.37
CA TYR A 147 19.44 0.37 3.33
C TYR A 147 18.49 1.53 3.63
N GLU A 148 18.16 2.29 2.59
CA GLU A 148 17.22 3.43 2.61
C GLU A 148 15.81 3.03 2.18
N GLY A 149 15.66 1.78 1.74
CA GLY A 149 14.41 1.19 1.29
C GLY A 149 14.60 -0.25 0.85
N LEU A 150 13.57 -0.78 0.19
CA LEU A 150 13.60 -2.09 -0.44
C LEU A 150 12.94 -2.07 -1.81
N LEU A 151 13.30 -3.06 -2.62
CA LEU A 151 12.77 -3.31 -3.95
C LEU A 151 12.36 -4.77 -4.05
N ILE A 152 11.09 -5.02 -4.32
CA ILE A 152 10.57 -6.35 -4.63
C ILE A 152 10.37 -6.43 -6.13
N ARG A 153 11.22 -7.21 -6.82
CA ARG A 153 11.12 -7.38 -8.26
C ARG A 153 9.91 -8.22 -8.64
N LYS A 154 9.23 -7.87 -9.74
CA LYS A 154 8.13 -8.65 -10.33
C LYS A 154 7.05 -9.07 -9.31
N ALA A 155 6.77 -8.23 -8.32
CA ALA A 155 5.73 -8.48 -7.33
C ALA A 155 4.35 -8.54 -8.01
N LEU A 156 3.53 -9.51 -7.61
CA LEU A 156 2.16 -9.65 -8.12
C LEU A 156 1.20 -8.87 -7.22
N ILE A 157 0.69 -7.75 -7.72
CA ILE A 157 -0.21 -6.85 -6.98
C ILE A 157 -1.41 -6.52 -7.86
N HIS A 158 -2.63 -6.66 -7.34
CA HIS A 158 -3.87 -6.45 -8.10
C HIS A 158 -3.89 -7.19 -9.45
N ASN A 159 -3.37 -8.43 -9.50
CA ASN A 159 -3.21 -9.26 -10.70
C ASN A 159 -2.26 -8.67 -11.77
N MET A 160 -1.40 -7.72 -11.40
CA MET A 160 -0.38 -7.12 -12.25
C MET A 160 1.01 -7.43 -11.69
N SER A 161 1.96 -7.79 -12.57
CA SER A 161 3.37 -7.92 -12.19
C SER A 161 4.06 -6.57 -12.36
N THR A 162 4.64 -6.05 -11.27
CA THR A 162 5.40 -4.80 -11.28
C THR A 162 6.55 -4.89 -10.28
N ASP A 163 7.58 -4.08 -10.49
CA ASP A 163 8.53 -3.81 -9.42
C ASP A 163 7.88 -2.90 -8.39
N LEU A 164 8.05 -3.25 -7.12
CA LEU A 164 7.48 -2.56 -5.98
C LEU A 164 8.62 -1.99 -5.12
N TYR A 165 8.62 -0.67 -4.95
CA TYR A 165 9.61 0.09 -4.19
C TYR A 165 8.99 0.52 -2.86
N CYS A 166 9.72 0.36 -1.77
CA CYS A 166 9.37 0.94 -0.48
C CYS A 166 10.52 1.83 0.00
N ILE A 167 10.26 3.12 0.18
CA ILE A 167 11.25 4.10 0.63
C ILE A 167 10.95 4.50 2.07
N PHE A 168 11.98 4.55 2.92
CA PHE A 168 11.79 4.78 4.36
C PHE A 168 11.73 6.25 4.76
N SER A 169 12.26 7.15 3.92
CA SER A 169 12.32 8.60 4.19
C SER A 169 11.55 9.40 3.16
N GLU A 170 10.90 10.48 3.60
CA GLU A 170 10.25 11.46 2.73
C GLU A 170 11.23 12.42 2.07
N GLU A 171 12.41 12.63 2.67
CA GLU A 171 13.43 13.57 2.19
C GLU A 171 13.98 13.19 0.81
N SER A 172 13.91 11.91 0.46
CA SER A 172 14.37 11.36 -0.81
C SER A 172 13.32 11.44 -1.93
N LEU A 173 12.13 12.00 -1.67
CA LEU A 173 10.97 11.92 -2.57
C LEU A 173 10.62 13.29 -3.16
N LEU A 174 10.75 13.42 -4.49
CA LEU A 174 10.33 14.60 -5.23
C LEU A 174 9.16 14.28 -6.16
N ILE A 175 7.98 14.84 -5.90
CA ILE A 175 6.86 14.78 -6.84
C ILE A 175 7.20 15.66 -8.05
N THR A 176 7.28 15.05 -9.22
CA THR A 176 7.59 15.73 -10.48
C THR A 176 6.34 16.05 -11.28
N GLU A 177 5.28 15.26 -11.12
CA GLU A 177 4.03 15.40 -11.88
C GLU A 177 2.88 14.75 -11.11
N VAL A 178 1.67 15.33 -11.25
CA VAL A 178 0.43 14.80 -10.67
C VAL A 178 -0.57 14.60 -11.80
N LEU A 179 -1.01 13.36 -11.98
CA LEU A 179 -1.89 12.92 -13.05
C LEU A 179 -3.26 12.58 -12.45
N PRO A 180 -4.31 13.40 -12.65
CA PRO A 180 -5.65 13.04 -12.20
C PRO A 180 -6.16 11.84 -12.99
N LEU A 181 -6.82 10.91 -12.30
CA LEU A 181 -7.56 9.84 -12.97
C LEU A 181 -8.96 10.36 -13.34
N GLU A 182 -9.27 10.37 -14.63
CA GLU A 182 -10.63 10.54 -15.09
C GLU A 182 -11.42 9.23 -14.86
N VAL A 183 -12.63 9.35 -14.28
CA VAL A 183 -13.59 8.22 -14.13
C VAL A 183 -14.35 8.05 -15.43
#